data_AF-A0AAV7ZJ61-F1
#
_entry.id   AF-A0AAV7ZJ61-F1
#
_cell.length_a   1.000
_cell.length_b   1.000
_cell.length_c   1.000
_cell.angle_alpha   90.00
_cell.angle_beta   90.00
_cell.angle_gamma   90.00
#
_symmetry.space_group_name_H-M   'P 1'
#
loop_
_entity.id
_entity.type
_entity.pdbx_description
1 polymer ?
#
loop_
_entity_poly.entity_id
_entity_poly.type
_entity_poly.pdbx_seq_one_letter_code
_entity_poly.pdbx_strand_id
1 'polypeptide(L)'
;MVWFFDFEKFYVAAKKLFFSNPLKTRFLFKYRNCDGKVVLKVTDDQVCLKIATKYSQDLKHIKRINNLFIQSMANKDLQTHQKETSQVQNKKKKVRAKH
;
A
#
# COMPACT_ATOMS: atom_id res chain seq x y z
N MET A 1 -2.97 -8.19 -15.67
CA MET A 1 -2.86 -6.81 -15.14
C MET A 1 -4.23 -6.32 -14.72
N VAL A 2 -4.40 -5.87 -13.48
CA VAL A 2 -5.71 -5.60 -12.85
C VAL A 2 -5.83 -4.11 -12.49
N TRP A 3 -6.98 -3.51 -12.81
CA TRP A 3 -7.32 -2.14 -12.46
C TRP A 3 -8.23 -2.09 -11.24
N PHE A 4 -7.95 -1.17 -10.34
CA PHE A 4 -8.76 -0.86 -9.16
C PHE A 4 -9.44 0.49 -9.35
N PHE A 5 -10.68 0.57 -8.88
CA PHE A 5 -11.46 1.81 -8.79
C PHE A 5 -11.60 2.33 -7.34
N ASP A 6 -11.28 1.47 -6.37
CA ASP A 6 -11.32 1.75 -4.94
C ASP A 6 -9.88 1.79 -4.42
N PHE A 7 -9.52 2.92 -3.80
CA PHE A 7 -8.16 3.13 -3.29
C PHE A 7 -7.82 2.22 -2.10
N GLU A 8 -8.75 1.95 -1.19
CA GLU A 8 -8.49 1.12 -0.02
C GLU A 8 -8.25 -0.34 -0.44
N LYS A 9 -9.02 -0.84 -1.40
CA LYS A 9 -8.78 -2.17 -1.99
C LYS A 9 -7.42 -2.24 -2.67
N PHE A 10 -7.06 -1.22 -3.43
CA PHE A 10 -5.74 -1.11 -4.07
C PHE A 10 -4.62 -1.09 -3.03
N TYR A 11 -4.77 -0.28 -1.97
CA TYR A 11 -3.78 -0.14 -0.90
C TYR A 11 -3.51 -1.47 -0.19
N VAL A 12 -4.57 -2.21 0.19
CA VAL A 12 -4.44 -3.51 0.85
C VAL A 12 -3.75 -4.53 -0.07
N ALA A 13 -4.15 -4.60 -1.34
CA ALA A 13 -3.56 -5.51 -2.31
C ALA A 13 -2.08 -5.18 -2.60
N ALA A 14 -1.77 -3.90 -2.79
CA ALA A 14 -0.41 -3.40 -2.99
C ALA A 14 0.50 -3.71 -1.79
N LYS A 15 -0.01 -3.45 -0.58
CA LYS A 15 0.69 -3.75 0.67
C LYS A 15 0.98 -5.25 0.78
N LYS A 16 -0.03 -6.10 0.55
CA LYS A 16 0.13 -7.56 0.59
C LYS A 16 1.16 -8.05 -0.41
N LEU A 17 1.13 -7.54 -1.65
CA LEU A 17 2.08 -7.91 -2.69
C LEU A 17 3.52 -7.55 -2.27
N PHE A 18 3.72 -6.33 -1.78
CA PHE A 18 5.03 -5.87 -1.30
C PHE A 18 5.58 -6.72 -0.15
N PHE A 19 4.78 -7.02 0.87
CA PHE A 19 5.24 -7.87 1.97
C PHE A 19 5.46 -9.33 1.60
N SER A 20 4.83 -9.81 0.53
CA SER A 20 5.07 -11.17 0.03
C SER A 20 6.42 -11.28 -0.68
N ASN A 21 6.80 -10.24 -1.45
CA ASN A 21 8.07 -10.23 -2.17
C ASN A 21 8.67 -8.81 -2.28
N PRO A 22 9.29 -8.29 -1.21
CA PRO A 22 9.70 -6.88 -1.14
C PRO A 22 10.82 -6.55 -2.13
N LEU A 23 11.72 -7.50 -2.41
CA LEU A 23 12.88 -7.29 -3.29
C LEU A 23 12.50 -7.29 -4.79
N LYS A 24 11.45 -8.02 -5.18
CA LYS A 24 10.96 -8.04 -6.56
C LYS A 24 9.87 -6.99 -6.82
N THR A 25 9.17 -6.54 -5.78
CA THR A 25 8.07 -5.59 -5.91
C THR A 25 8.58 -4.19 -6.24
N ARG A 26 8.05 -3.60 -7.31
CA ARG A 26 8.32 -2.24 -7.75
C ARG A 26 7.05 -1.39 -7.67
N PHE A 27 7.18 -0.23 -7.03
CA PHE A 27 6.17 0.81 -7.00
C PHE A 27 6.49 1.88 -8.04
N LEU A 28 5.54 2.15 -8.92
CA LEU A 28 5.67 3.10 -10.02
C LEU A 28 4.62 4.20 -9.85
N PHE A 29 5.07 5.45 -9.99
CA PHE A 29 4.25 6.65 -9.97
C PHE A 29 4.43 7.39 -11.31
N LYS A 30 3.34 7.62 -12.05
CA LYS A 30 3.37 8.39 -13.30
C LYS A 30 2.35 9.53 -13.24
N TYR A 31 2.84 10.76 -13.32
CA TYR A 31 2.03 11.96 -13.48
C TYR A 31 2.09 12.45 -14.93
N ARG A 32 0.94 12.86 -15.47
CA ARG A 32 0.82 13.49 -16.79
C ARG A 32 0.09 14.82 -16.65
N ASN A 33 0.84 15.92 -16.76
CA ASN A 33 0.33 17.27 -16.50
C ASN A 33 -0.77 17.69 -17.49
N CYS A 34 -0.61 17.41 -18.79
CA CYS A 34 -1.61 17.78 -19.80
C CYS A 34 -2.98 17.14 -19.61
N ASP A 35 -3.03 15.96 -18.97
CA ASP A 35 -4.28 15.25 -18.68
C ASP A 35 -4.76 15.45 -17.23
N GLY A 36 -3.95 16.11 -16.38
CA GLY A 36 -4.15 16.15 -14.92
C GLY A 36 -4.25 14.77 -14.28
N LYS A 37 -3.59 13.74 -14.87
CA LYS A 37 -3.80 12.33 -14.51
C LYS A 37 -2.59 11.76 -13.79
N VAL A 38 -2.85 11.06 -12.67
CA VAL A 38 -1.88 10.23 -11.97
C VAL A 38 -2.23 8.76 -12.20
N VAL A 39 -1.21 7.94 -12.47
CA VAL A 39 -1.31 6.48 -12.54
C VAL A 39 -0.32 5.90 -11.55
N LEU A 40 -0.82 5.06 -10.63
CA LEU A 40 -0.01 4.25 -9.73
C LEU A 40 0.00 2.82 -10.23
N LYS A 41 1.17 2.17 -10.17
CA LYS A 41 1.34 0.75 -10.50
C LYS A 41 2.21 0.08 -9.45
N VAL A 42 1.82 -1.12 -9.01
CA VAL A 42 2.62 -1.99 -8.15
C VAL A 42 2.74 -3.35 -8.84
N THR A 43 3.96 -3.87 -8.98
CA THR A 43 4.19 -5.13 -9.69
C THR A 43 5.42 -5.87 -9.17
N ASP A 44 5.39 -7.20 -9.23
CA ASP A 44 6.51 -8.11 -8.97
C ASP A 44 6.85 -8.96 -10.21
N ASP A 45 6.51 -8.45 -11.40
CA ASP A 45 6.59 -9.11 -12.71
C ASP A 45 5.60 -10.26 -12.95
N GLN A 46 4.92 -10.76 -11.92
CA GLN A 46 3.85 -11.75 -12.07
C GLN A 46 2.47 -11.10 -11.96
N VAL A 47 2.27 -10.33 -10.89
CA VAL A 47 1.06 -9.57 -10.63
C VAL A 47 1.31 -8.10 -10.93
N CYS A 48 0.33 -7.44 -11.52
CA CYS A 48 0.39 -6.02 -11.81
C CYS A 48 -0.93 -5.37 -11.42
N LEU A 49 -0.88 -4.53 -10.38
CA LEU A 49 -1.99 -3.78 -9.81
C LEU A 49 -1.88 -2.33 -10.27
N LYS A 50 -2.98 -1.74 -10.75
CA LYS A 50 -3.03 -0.35 -11.20
C LYS A 50 -4.22 0.40 -10.65
N ILE A 51 -4.03 1.68 -10.37
CA ILE A 51 -5.10 2.65 -10.14
C ILE A 51 -4.76 3.95 -10.86
N ALA A 52 -5.76 4.64 -11.38
CA ALA A 52 -5.61 5.95 -11.96
C ALA A 52 -6.63 6.91 -11.37
N THR A 53 -6.21 8.14 -11.11
CA THR A 53 -7.10 9.21 -10.68
C THR A 53 -6.74 10.51 -11.39
N LYS A 54 -7.77 11.34 -11.58
CA LYS A 54 -7.66 12.71 -12.05
C LYS A 54 -8.10 13.71 -10.97
N TYR A 55 -8.64 13.21 -9.85
CA TYR A 55 -9.22 14.05 -8.82
C TYR A 55 -8.13 14.49 -7.84
N SER A 56 -8.00 15.79 -7.63
CA SER A 56 -7.04 16.37 -6.67
C SER A 56 -7.33 15.96 -5.22
N GLN A 57 -8.58 15.59 -4.92
CA GLN A 57 -8.97 15.08 -3.58
C GLN A 57 -8.23 13.78 -3.21
N ASP A 58 -7.85 12.97 -4.21
CA ASP A 58 -7.12 11.72 -4.02
C ASP A 58 -5.63 11.91 -3.73
N LEU A 59 -5.12 13.14 -3.71
CA LEU A 59 -3.72 13.41 -3.37
C LEU A 59 -3.35 12.91 -1.96
N LYS A 60 -4.32 12.90 -1.03
CA LYS A 60 -4.13 12.34 0.31
C LYS A 60 -3.89 10.83 0.27
N HIS A 61 -4.67 10.11 -0.55
CA HIS A 61 -4.52 8.69 -0.80
C HIS A 61 -3.15 8.38 -1.43
N ILE A 62 -2.80 9.12 -2.47
CA ILE A 62 -1.50 9.01 -3.15
C ILE A 62 -0.33 9.23 -2.19
N LYS A 63 -0.37 10.28 -1.37
CA LYS A 63 0.65 10.56 -0.36
C LYS A 63 0.78 9.40 0.65
N ARG A 64 -0.35 8.85 1.10
CA ARG A 64 -0.40 7.74 2.07
C ARG A 64 0.29 6.48 1.54
N ILE A 65 0.03 6.09 0.29
CA ILE A 65 0.70 4.90 -0.28
C ILE A 65 2.17 5.16 -0.60
N ASN A 66 2.52 6.36 -1.06
CA ASN A 66 3.93 6.70 -1.31
C ASN A 66 4.76 6.61 -0.02
N ASN A 67 4.25 7.20 1.07
CA ASN A 67 4.89 7.12 2.38
C ASN A 67 5.02 5.67 2.87
N LEU A 68 3.98 4.84 2.67
CA LEU A 68 4.06 3.42 3.03
C LEU A 68 5.25 2.74 2.34
N PHE A 69 5.39 2.89 1.02
CA PHE A 69 6.46 2.22 0.27
C PHE A 69 7.84 2.76 0.64
N ILE A 70 8.02 4.09 0.71
CA ILE A 70 9.31 4.69 1.09
C ILE A 70 9.75 4.20 2.48
N GLN A 71 8.86 4.25 3.47
CA GLN A 71 9.19 3.81 4.83
C GLN A 71 9.46 2.30 4.88
N SER A 72 8.64 1.49 4.21
CA SER A 72 8.78 0.04 4.25
C SER A 72 10.04 -0.43 3.52
N MET A 73 10.46 0.27 2.46
CA MET A 73 11.69 -0.04 1.73
C MET A 73 12.97 0.41 2.45
N ALA A 74 12.90 1.48 3.24
CA ALA A 74 14.04 2.01 3.98
C ALA A 74 14.36 1.20 5.26
N ASN A 75 13.36 0.55 5.86
CA ASN A 75 13.53 -0.20 7.10
C ASN A 75 14.04 -1.62 6.81
N LYS A 76 15.21 -1.99 7.37
CA LYS A 76 15.82 -3.33 7.22
C LYS A 76 14.98 -4.47 7.81
N ASP A 77 14.14 -4.17 8.80
CA ASP A 77 13.36 -5.15 9.56
C ASP A 77 11.93 -5.33 9.02
N LEU A 78 11.82 -5.68 7.73
CA LEU A 78 10.54 -5.91 7.05
C LEU A 78 9.68 -7.03 7.69
N GLN A 79 10.30 -7.91 8.48
CA GLN A 79 9.65 -9.08 9.09
C GLN A 79 9.01 -8.80 10.46
N THR A 80 9.35 -7.70 11.13
CA THR A 80 9.02 -7.51 12.56
C THR A 80 7.63 -6.90 12.77
N HIS A 81 7.16 -6.03 11.87
CA HIS A 81 5.89 -5.31 12.06
C HIS A 81 4.60 -6.14 11.83
N GLN A 82 4.66 -7.28 11.13
CA GLN A 82 3.49 -8.16 11.04
C GLN A 82 3.17 -8.84 12.38
N LYS A 83 4.21 -9.10 13.20
CA LYS A 83 4.05 -9.66 14.55
C LYS A 83 3.52 -8.61 15.52
N GLU A 84 4.02 -7.37 15.46
CA GLU A 84 3.60 -6.30 16.38
C GLU A 84 2.14 -5.86 16.19
N THR A 85 1.69 -5.69 14.93
CA THR A 85 0.32 -5.21 14.66
C THR A 85 -0.74 -6.22 15.09
N SER A 86 -0.44 -7.52 14.95
CA SER A 86 -1.30 -8.63 15.37
C SER A 86 -1.32 -8.78 16.90
N GLN A 87 -0.20 -8.55 17.58
CA GLN A 87 -0.11 -8.60 19.04
C GLN A 87 -0.83 -7.44 19.73
N VAL A 88 -0.79 -6.22 19.18
CA VAL A 88 -1.49 -5.05 19.74
C VAL A 88 -3.01 -5.19 19.62
N GLN A 89 -3.52 -5.74 18.51
CA GLN A 89 -4.95 -6.00 18.35
C GLN A 89 -5.46 -7.11 19.28
N ASN A 90 -4.68 -8.17 19.47
CA ASN A 90 -5.02 -9.24 20.42
C ASN A 90 -4.98 -8.75 21.89
N LYS A 91 -4.02 -7.89 22.26
CA LYS A 91 -4.00 -7.25 23.59
C LYS A 91 -5.24 -6.37 23.82
N LYS A 92 -5.64 -5.55 22.84
CA LYS A 92 -6.83 -4.70 22.95
C LYS A 92 -8.14 -5.50 23.07
N LYS A 93 -8.29 -6.62 22.35
CA LYS A 93 -9.46 -7.51 22.48
C LYS A 93 -9.53 -8.17 23.87
N LYS A 94 -8.39 -8.57 24.44
CA LYS A 94 -8.32 -9.23 25.75
C LYS A 94 -8.64 -8.29 26.92
N VAL A 95 -8.35 -6.99 26.80
CA VAL A 95 -8.69 -5.97 27.80
C VAL A 95 -10.18 -5.63 27.79
N ARG A 96 -10.82 -5.68 26.62
CA ARG A 96 -12.23 -5.33 26.42
C ARG A 96 -13.22 -6.43 26.85
N ALA A 97 -12.76 -7.67 27.00
CA ALA A 97 -13.55 -8.81 27.49
C ALA A 97 -13.45 -9.02 29.01
N LYS A 98 -12.71 -8.15 29.71
CA LYS A 98 -12.50 -8.18 31.18
C LYS A 98 -13.25 -7.05 31.92
N HIS A 99 -14.10 -6.31 31.21
CA HIS A 99 -15.00 -5.30 31.77
C HIS A 99 -16.42 -5.70 31.44
#